data_AF-A0A3B9MQ60-F1
#
_entry.id   AF-A0A3B9MQ60-F1
#
_cell.length_a   1.000
_cell.length_b   1.000
_cell.length_c   1.000
_cell.angle_alpha   90.00
_cell.angle_beta   90.00
_cell.angle_gamma   90.00
#
_symmetry.space_group_name_H-M   'P 1'
#
loop_
_entity.id
_entity.type
_entity.pdbx_description
1 polymer ?
#
loop_
_entity_poly.entity_id
_entity_poly.type
_entity_poly.pdbx_seq_one_letter_code
_entity_poly.pdbx_strand_id
1 'polypeptide(L)'
;MLYASLVMVLLGGTTHSLCGQQAGASSRKLPSAEKIVAGYLKALGGKKRVAAIRDATYEWQIQLGDRMMGIAKTQSKAPASLRSEMTFGNGQLTSAANARSAWLHGLDGKLQTLTGAEAAAAKLQAALDAGRLGDIKKSNVLAHVVSVEQLETGPAYVVEFSLRNGARLRYLFSTTTKLLVSIEDDARKTTTRFAEYRLEGNVLEPHRVSTNSGTGDLTFILQRASYNTGLTDSIFDPPLAADAVDVVALLREVSRNQDELEKRFSEYSFLKKETDREISGKGEVKKETVKVYEVFPIANREPVMKLISEDGTPLSAERAAKEQKRVEEELAKAEREKDKDEQKVQKRRAEQERKKAAKGKEEDDDVEISQFLRIHEFVSPRRERFRDRDAVVF
;
A
#
# COMPACT_ATOMS: atom_id res chain seq x y z
N MET A 1 -41.37 20.86 2.66
CA MET A 1 -41.74 20.95 1.24
C MET A 1 -41.09 19.74 0.55
N LEU A 2 -41.61 18.51 0.55
CA LEU A 2 -42.94 17.93 0.27
C LEU A 2 -43.41 18.13 -1.18
N TYR A 3 -43.88 17.02 -1.77
CA TYR A 3 -44.31 16.71 -3.15
C TYR A 3 -43.23 16.07 -4.05
N ALA A 4 -43.46 14.95 -4.74
CA ALA A 4 -44.61 14.04 -4.79
C ALA A 4 -44.19 12.70 -5.42
N SER A 5 -44.74 11.61 -4.88
CA SER A 5 -44.82 10.32 -5.56
C SER A 5 -45.86 10.38 -6.68
N LEU A 6 -45.56 9.81 -7.85
CA LEU A 6 -46.58 9.41 -8.82
C LEU A 6 -46.37 7.93 -9.18
N VAL A 7 -47.26 7.11 -8.64
CA VAL A 7 -47.51 5.74 -9.05
C VAL A 7 -48.53 5.79 -10.18
N MET A 8 -48.23 5.15 -11.31
CA MET A 8 -49.21 4.87 -12.36
C MET A 8 -49.17 3.38 -12.66
N VAL A 9 -50.24 2.69 -12.26
CA VAL A 9 -50.59 1.33 -12.69
C VAL A 9 -51.58 1.48 -13.84
N LEU A 10 -51.46 0.64 -14.89
CA LEU A 10 -52.56 -0.05 -15.56
C LEU A 10 -52.05 -0.95 -16.71
N LEU A 11 -52.28 -2.25 -16.51
CA LEU A 11 -52.82 -3.28 -17.43
C LEU A 11 -52.24 -3.52 -18.84
N GLY A 12 -51.72 -4.74 -19.02
CA GLY A 12 -52.36 -5.78 -19.86
C GLY A 12 -52.25 -5.66 -21.38
N GLY A 13 -51.41 -6.50 -21.99
CA GLY A 13 -51.45 -6.77 -23.44
C GLY A 13 -50.36 -7.74 -23.89
N THR A 14 -50.72 -9.01 -24.05
CA THR A 14 -49.87 -10.05 -24.65
C THR A 14 -49.86 -9.98 -26.17
N THR A 15 -48.74 -10.45 -26.74
CA THR A 15 -48.48 -10.86 -28.14
C THR A 15 -47.93 -9.78 -29.09
N HIS A 16 -46.66 -9.89 -29.48
CA HIS A 16 -46.26 -10.54 -30.74
C HIS A 16 -44.73 -10.73 -30.75
N SER A 17 -44.32 -12.00 -30.87
CA SER A 17 -42.93 -12.38 -31.18
C SER A 17 -42.58 -11.91 -32.58
N LEU A 18 -41.68 -10.94 -32.69
CA LEU A 18 -40.92 -10.70 -33.92
C LEU A 18 -39.55 -11.35 -33.75
N CYS A 19 -39.45 -12.54 -34.33
CA CYS A 19 -38.18 -13.18 -34.65
C CYS A 19 -37.42 -12.24 -35.60
N GLY A 20 -36.28 -11.73 -35.16
CA GLY A 20 -35.47 -10.76 -35.91
C GLY A 20 -34.00 -10.92 -35.56
N GLN A 21 -33.39 -11.93 -36.18
CA GLN A 21 -31.96 -12.07 -36.48
C GLN A 21 -30.97 -11.61 -35.39
N GLN A 22 -30.54 -12.57 -34.55
CA GLN A 22 -29.21 -12.51 -33.94
C GLN A 22 -28.17 -12.49 -35.07
N ALA A 23 -27.69 -11.30 -35.43
CA ALA A 23 -26.41 -11.15 -36.09
C ALA A 23 -25.36 -11.76 -35.15
N GLY A 24 -24.85 -12.94 -35.51
CA GLY A 24 -23.76 -13.58 -34.82
C GLY A 24 -22.52 -12.69 -34.88
N ALA A 25 -22.31 -11.90 -33.83
CA ALA A 25 -21.03 -11.28 -33.57
C ALA A 25 -20.04 -12.42 -33.30
N SER A 26 -19.26 -12.77 -34.32
CA SER A 26 -18.08 -13.61 -34.18
C SER A 26 -17.26 -13.09 -33.00
N SER A 27 -17.18 -13.87 -31.92
CA SER A 27 -16.33 -13.56 -30.77
C SER A 27 -14.88 -13.72 -31.22
N ARG A 28 -14.35 -12.65 -31.82
CA ARG A 28 -12.97 -12.62 -32.31
C ARG A 28 -12.06 -12.86 -31.11
N LYS A 29 -11.44 -14.04 -31.06
CA LYS A 29 -10.53 -14.43 -29.97
C LYS A 29 -9.47 -13.35 -29.77
N LEU A 30 -9.45 -12.75 -28.58
CA LEU A 30 -8.46 -11.72 -28.25
C LEU A 30 -7.04 -12.33 -28.24
N PRO A 31 -6.02 -11.58 -28.71
CA PRO A 31 -4.64 -12.02 -28.63
C PRO A 31 -4.16 -12.12 -27.18
N SER A 32 -3.08 -12.84 -26.91
CA SER A 32 -2.46 -12.81 -25.58
C SER A 32 -1.75 -11.48 -25.33
N ALA A 33 -1.64 -11.09 -24.06
CA ALA A 33 -0.91 -9.88 -23.68
C ALA A 33 0.55 -9.93 -24.11
N GLU A 34 1.20 -11.10 -24.06
CA GLU A 34 2.58 -11.26 -24.54
C GLU A 34 2.70 -10.96 -26.03
N LYS A 35 1.70 -11.32 -26.84
CA LYS A 35 1.71 -11.01 -28.28
C LYS A 35 1.59 -9.50 -28.51
N ILE A 36 0.76 -8.80 -27.72
CA ILE A 36 0.62 -7.34 -27.80
C ILE A 36 1.91 -6.65 -27.39
N VAL A 37 2.46 -7.00 -26.23
CA VAL A 37 3.71 -6.43 -25.73
C VAL A 37 4.89 -6.73 -26.66
N ALA A 38 4.99 -7.94 -27.22
CA ALA A 38 6.02 -8.25 -28.20
C ALA A 38 5.90 -7.40 -29.47
N GLY A 39 4.67 -7.14 -29.93
CA GLY A 39 4.39 -6.22 -31.03
C GLY A 39 4.84 -4.79 -30.73
N TYR A 40 4.52 -4.30 -29.53
CA TYR A 40 4.96 -3.00 -29.05
C TYR A 40 6.49 -2.89 -28.98
N LEU A 41 7.16 -3.84 -28.33
CA LEU A 41 8.62 -3.88 -28.24
C LEU A 41 9.28 -3.93 -29.62
N LYS A 42 8.68 -4.65 -30.59
CA LYS A 42 9.15 -4.65 -31.97
C LYS A 42 9.01 -3.28 -32.62
N ALA A 43 7.86 -2.61 -32.45
CA ALA A 43 7.60 -1.28 -32.98
C ALA A 43 8.57 -0.23 -32.42
N LEU A 44 8.89 -0.29 -31.12
CA LEU A 44 9.84 0.63 -30.48
C LEU A 44 11.29 0.53 -30.98
N GLY A 45 11.63 -0.51 -31.74
CA GLY A 45 13.00 -0.78 -32.16
C GLY A 45 13.53 -2.15 -31.73
N GLY A 46 12.73 -2.98 -31.04
CA GLY A 46 13.06 -4.36 -30.72
C GLY A 46 13.56 -4.58 -29.29
N LYS A 47 13.21 -5.75 -28.74
CA LYS A 47 13.41 -6.13 -27.33
C LYS A 47 14.84 -5.91 -26.82
N LYS A 48 15.86 -6.27 -27.61
CA LYS A 48 17.27 -6.13 -27.19
C LYS A 48 17.69 -4.68 -26.98
N ARG A 49 17.26 -3.76 -27.86
CA ARG A 49 17.59 -2.34 -27.76
C ARG A 49 16.85 -1.69 -26.59
N VAL A 50 15.57 -1.98 -26.46
CA VAL A 50 14.74 -1.49 -25.35
C VAL A 50 15.30 -1.96 -24.00
N ALA A 51 15.69 -3.24 -23.87
CA ALA A 51 16.25 -3.79 -22.65
C ALA A 51 17.68 -3.29 -22.30
N ALA A 52 18.38 -2.65 -23.26
CA ALA A 52 19.69 -2.06 -23.00
C ALA A 52 19.60 -0.70 -22.28
N ILE A 53 18.40 -0.12 -22.20
CA ILE A 53 18.13 1.11 -21.45
C ILE A 53 17.84 0.72 -20.00
N ARG A 54 18.80 0.99 -19.11
CA ARG A 54 18.72 0.71 -17.67
C ARG A 54 18.21 1.89 -16.87
N ASP A 55 18.51 3.09 -17.34
CA ASP A 55 17.93 4.33 -16.84
C ASP A 55 17.65 5.29 -17.99
N ALA A 56 16.69 6.18 -17.80
CA ALA A 56 16.33 7.22 -18.75
C ALA A 56 15.96 8.51 -18.04
N THR A 57 16.34 9.64 -18.62
CA THR A 57 15.90 10.98 -18.24
C THR A 57 15.26 11.65 -19.45
N TYR A 58 14.08 12.21 -19.24
CA TYR A 58 13.31 12.93 -20.24
C TYR A 58 13.05 14.35 -19.74
N GLU A 59 13.34 15.34 -20.58
CA GLU A 59 13.07 16.75 -20.32
C GLU A 59 11.91 17.21 -21.20
N TRP A 60 10.95 17.89 -20.59
CA TRP A 60 9.69 18.26 -21.22
C TRP A 60 9.40 19.75 -21.05
N GLN A 61 8.71 20.33 -22.03
CA GLN A 61 7.95 21.56 -21.83
C GLN A 61 6.50 21.21 -21.47
N ILE A 62 5.92 21.92 -20.51
CA ILE A 62 4.53 21.74 -20.09
C ILE A 62 3.67 22.83 -20.71
N GLN A 63 2.54 22.44 -21.30
CA GLN A 63 1.52 23.31 -21.86
C GLN A 63 0.15 23.02 -21.25
N LEU A 64 -0.68 24.06 -21.12
CA LEU A 64 -2.11 23.97 -20.86
C LEU A 64 -2.85 24.63 -22.02
N GLY A 65 -3.52 23.84 -22.85
CA GLY A 65 -3.89 24.28 -24.20
C GLY A 65 -2.63 24.64 -25.00
N ASP A 66 -2.63 25.80 -25.66
CA ASP A 66 -1.47 26.30 -26.42
C ASP A 66 -0.51 27.16 -25.58
N ARG A 67 -0.77 27.34 -24.28
CA ARG A 67 0.03 28.19 -23.40
C ARG A 67 1.12 27.39 -22.69
N MET A 68 2.37 27.86 -22.78
CA MET A 68 3.47 27.33 -21.98
C MET A 68 3.27 27.63 -20.49
N MET A 69 3.38 26.59 -19.67
CA MET A 69 3.12 26.63 -18.23
C MET A 69 4.36 26.34 -17.39
N GLY A 70 5.35 25.65 -17.95
CA GLY A 70 6.53 25.26 -17.20
C GLY A 70 7.38 24.20 -17.91
N ILE A 71 8.21 23.52 -17.12
CA ILE A 71 9.07 22.43 -17.57
C ILE A 71 8.87 21.22 -16.68
N ALA A 72 9.09 20.02 -17.22
CA ALA A 72 9.11 18.80 -16.43
C ALA A 72 10.34 17.96 -16.74
N LYS A 73 10.66 17.09 -15.81
CA LYS A 73 11.69 16.06 -15.94
C LYS A 73 11.11 14.75 -15.45
N THR A 74 11.16 13.72 -16.30
CA THR A 74 10.76 12.35 -15.93
C THR A 74 12.00 11.48 -15.93
N GLN A 75 12.21 10.72 -14.87
CA GLN A 75 13.36 9.84 -14.70
C GLN A 75 12.88 8.44 -14.38
N SER A 76 13.44 7.44 -15.05
CA SER A 76 13.15 6.03 -14.76
C SER A 76 14.43 5.24 -14.62
N LYS A 77 14.41 4.23 -13.75
CA LYS A 77 15.53 3.32 -13.53
C LYS A 77 15.02 1.91 -13.26
N ALA A 78 15.48 0.97 -14.06
CA ALA A 78 15.16 -0.44 -13.90
C ALA A 78 15.68 -0.96 -12.54
N PRO A 79 14.93 -1.85 -11.87
CA PRO A 79 13.76 -2.54 -12.37
C PRO A 79 12.41 -1.84 -12.14
N ALA A 80 12.32 -0.90 -11.19
CA ALA A 80 11.01 -0.43 -10.74
C ALA A 80 11.00 0.98 -10.13
N SER A 81 11.83 1.90 -10.62
CA SER A 81 11.90 3.27 -10.11
C SER A 81 11.46 4.27 -11.17
N LEU A 82 10.57 5.19 -10.79
CA LEU A 82 10.04 6.27 -11.64
C LEU A 82 9.90 7.54 -10.80
N ARG A 83 10.30 8.67 -11.37
CA ARG A 83 10.20 10.01 -10.77
C ARG A 83 9.73 11.01 -11.81
N SER A 84 8.86 11.93 -11.40
CA SER A 84 8.43 13.06 -12.21
C SER A 84 8.56 14.34 -11.38
N GLU A 85 9.26 15.32 -11.93
CA GLU A 85 9.39 16.67 -11.39
C GLU A 85 8.74 17.62 -12.39
N MET A 86 7.81 18.45 -11.94
CA MET A 86 7.14 19.47 -12.75
C MET A 86 7.36 20.81 -12.07
N THR A 87 7.89 21.79 -12.81
CA THR A 87 8.15 23.14 -12.32
C THR A 87 7.26 24.11 -13.06
N PHE A 88 6.44 24.83 -12.32
CA PHE A 88 5.52 25.84 -12.80
C PHE A 88 5.91 27.20 -12.20
N GLY A 89 5.29 28.28 -12.68
CA GLY A 89 5.53 29.61 -12.10
C GLY A 89 5.10 29.75 -10.63
N ASN A 90 4.20 28.89 -10.14
CA ASN A 90 3.66 28.93 -8.78
C ASN A 90 4.28 27.88 -7.83
N GLY A 91 5.24 27.08 -8.29
CA GLY A 91 5.90 26.07 -7.45
C GLY A 91 6.32 24.82 -8.21
N GLN A 92 6.68 23.79 -7.45
CA GLN A 92 7.13 22.51 -7.98
C GLN A 92 6.23 21.39 -7.48
N LEU A 93 5.88 20.47 -8.37
CA LEU A 93 5.21 19.21 -8.07
C LEU A 93 6.20 18.08 -8.34
N THR A 94 6.54 17.30 -7.32
CA THR A 94 7.44 16.16 -7.48
C THR A 94 6.76 14.90 -7.01
N SER A 95 6.82 13.82 -7.79
CA SER A 95 6.38 12.50 -7.35
C SER A 95 7.41 11.45 -7.71
N ALA A 96 7.50 10.41 -6.89
CA ALA A 96 8.26 9.23 -7.26
C ALA A 96 7.66 7.96 -6.67
N ALA A 97 7.96 6.84 -7.31
CA ALA A 97 7.68 5.51 -6.81
C ALA A 97 8.86 4.59 -7.12
N ASN A 98 9.19 3.75 -6.15
CA ASN A 98 10.13 2.65 -6.29
C ASN A 98 9.53 1.35 -5.72
N ALA A 99 10.28 0.26 -5.68
CA ALA A 99 9.76 -1.02 -5.15
C ALA A 99 9.26 -0.91 -3.69
N ARG A 100 9.84 0.00 -2.89
CA ARG A 100 9.59 0.16 -1.45
C ARG A 100 8.50 1.19 -1.19
N SER A 101 8.61 2.38 -1.76
CA SER A 101 7.79 3.54 -1.43
C SER A 101 7.16 4.20 -2.66
N ALA A 102 6.12 5.00 -2.42
CA ALA A 102 5.56 5.93 -3.40
C ALA A 102 5.15 7.20 -2.65
N TRP A 103 5.48 8.37 -3.20
CA TRP A 103 5.32 9.64 -2.49
C TRP A 103 5.09 10.80 -3.47
N LEU A 104 4.55 11.88 -2.93
CA LEU A 104 4.22 13.12 -3.64
C LEU A 104 4.64 14.32 -2.78
N HIS A 105 5.34 15.25 -3.39
CA HIS A 105 5.55 16.60 -2.89
C HIS A 105 4.68 17.56 -3.71
N GLY A 106 3.57 18.00 -3.12
CA GLY A 106 2.56 18.82 -3.76
C GLY A 106 2.99 20.27 -4.02
N LEU A 107 2.21 20.97 -4.85
CA LEU A 107 2.38 22.42 -5.08
C LEU A 107 2.17 23.26 -3.81
N ASP A 108 1.49 22.71 -2.81
CA ASP A 108 1.33 23.31 -1.49
C ASP A 108 2.58 23.15 -0.60
N GLY A 109 3.64 22.55 -1.14
CA GLY A 109 4.90 22.30 -0.43
C GLY A 109 4.83 21.12 0.53
N LYS A 110 3.73 20.35 0.59
CA LYS A 110 3.60 19.20 1.48
C LYS A 110 4.12 17.93 0.85
N LEU A 111 4.97 17.21 1.60
CA LEU A 111 5.38 15.86 1.30
C LEU A 111 4.37 14.87 1.90
N GLN A 112 3.94 13.91 1.10
CA GLN A 112 2.97 12.89 1.47
C GLN A 112 3.42 11.52 0.95
N THR A 113 3.34 10.52 1.81
CA THR A 113 3.43 9.11 1.41
C THR A 113 2.12 8.65 0.78
N LEU A 114 2.18 8.09 -0.42
CA LEU A 114 1.03 7.40 -1.01
C LEU A 114 0.85 6.07 -0.29
N THR A 115 -0.40 5.67 -0.05
CA THR A 115 -0.71 4.38 0.60
C THR A 115 -1.85 3.66 -0.14
N GLY A 116 -2.10 2.40 0.22
CA GLY A 116 -3.21 1.63 -0.34
C GLY A 116 -3.14 1.47 -1.86
N ALA A 117 -4.29 1.64 -2.53
CA ALA A 117 -4.43 1.41 -3.96
C ALA A 117 -3.58 2.37 -4.81
N GLU A 118 -3.46 3.64 -4.40
CA GLU A 118 -2.66 4.64 -5.12
C GLU A 118 -1.17 4.28 -5.09
N ALA A 119 -0.64 3.90 -3.92
CA ALA A 119 0.73 3.43 -3.82
C ALA A 119 0.97 2.16 -4.63
N ALA A 120 0.04 1.21 -4.56
CA ALA A 120 0.13 -0.04 -5.29
C ALA A 120 0.17 0.20 -6.81
N ALA A 121 -0.68 1.10 -7.32
CA ALA A 121 -0.73 1.48 -8.73
C ALA A 121 0.53 2.26 -9.17
N ALA A 122 1.00 3.22 -8.36
CA ALA A 122 2.22 3.97 -8.66
C ALA A 122 3.46 3.06 -8.74
N LYS A 123 3.59 2.09 -7.82
CA LYS A 123 4.69 1.11 -7.83
C LYS A 123 4.59 0.13 -9.01
N LEU A 124 3.38 -0.30 -9.38
CA LEU A 124 3.17 -1.10 -10.59
C LEU A 124 3.56 -0.31 -11.84
N GLN A 125 3.16 0.96 -11.95
CA GLN A 125 3.56 1.80 -13.08
C GLN A 125 5.09 1.93 -13.15
N ALA A 126 5.76 2.21 -12.02
CA ALA A 126 7.21 2.31 -11.98
C ALA A 126 7.90 1.02 -12.48
N ALA A 127 7.39 -0.16 -12.10
CA ALA A 127 7.89 -1.44 -12.59
C ALA A 127 7.66 -1.67 -14.10
N LEU A 128 6.49 -1.29 -14.62
CA LEU A 128 6.15 -1.43 -16.03
C LEU A 128 6.96 -0.48 -16.92
N ASP A 129 7.06 0.79 -16.52
CA ASP A 129 7.69 1.85 -17.30
C ASP A 129 9.21 1.74 -17.24
N ALA A 130 9.80 1.55 -16.04
CA ALA A 130 11.24 1.38 -15.91
C ALA A 130 11.73 0.06 -16.51
N GLY A 131 10.91 -1.00 -16.43
CA GLY A 131 11.17 -2.26 -17.14
C GLY A 131 10.83 -2.22 -18.64
N ARG A 132 10.29 -1.10 -19.14
CA ARG A 132 9.81 -0.90 -20.52
C ARG A 132 8.99 -2.07 -21.07
N LEU A 133 8.17 -2.68 -20.21
CA LEU A 133 7.38 -3.89 -20.49
C LEU A 133 8.19 -5.13 -20.92
N GLY A 134 9.53 -5.11 -20.84
CA GLY A 134 10.39 -6.20 -21.29
C GLY A 134 10.42 -7.41 -20.37
N ASP A 135 10.21 -7.19 -19.07
CA ASP A 135 10.44 -8.15 -17.98
C ASP A 135 9.20 -8.40 -17.10
N ILE A 136 7.98 -8.13 -17.60
CA ILE A 136 6.69 -8.27 -16.89
C ILE A 136 6.60 -9.56 -16.06
N LYS A 137 6.94 -10.71 -16.66
CA LYS A 137 6.90 -12.02 -15.98
C LYS A 137 7.90 -12.14 -14.84
N LYS A 138 9.12 -11.58 -14.99
CA LYS A 138 10.13 -11.59 -13.92
C LYS A 138 9.73 -10.70 -12.76
N SER A 139 8.94 -9.65 -13.03
CA SER A 139 8.39 -8.74 -12.03
C SER A 139 7.11 -9.26 -11.35
N ASN A 140 6.73 -10.54 -11.56
CA ASN A 140 5.50 -11.14 -11.05
C ASN A 140 4.20 -10.39 -11.43
N VAL A 141 4.23 -9.65 -12.54
CA VAL A 141 3.06 -8.95 -13.06
C VAL A 141 2.25 -9.89 -13.94
N LEU A 142 0.95 -9.99 -13.66
CA LEU A 142 -0.03 -10.65 -14.53
C LEU A 142 -0.46 -9.67 -15.62
N ALA A 143 -0.64 -10.17 -16.85
CA ALA A 143 -1.06 -9.36 -17.98
C ALA A 143 -2.12 -10.10 -18.81
N HIS A 144 -3.22 -9.43 -19.15
CA HIS A 144 -4.25 -10.00 -20.00
C HIS A 144 -4.94 -8.93 -20.85
N VAL A 145 -5.39 -9.31 -22.04
CA VAL A 145 -6.17 -8.42 -22.92
C VAL A 145 -7.63 -8.50 -22.51
N VAL A 146 -8.20 -7.38 -22.07
CA VAL A 146 -9.58 -7.33 -21.55
C VAL A 146 -10.60 -6.99 -22.63
N SER A 147 -10.22 -6.13 -23.58
CA SER A 147 -11.12 -5.64 -24.63
C SER A 147 -10.35 -5.04 -25.81
N VAL A 148 -11.10 -4.65 -26.84
CA VAL A 148 -10.64 -3.73 -27.88
C VAL A 148 -11.54 -2.50 -27.80
N GLU A 149 -10.95 -1.32 -27.67
CA GLU A 149 -11.68 -0.05 -27.60
C GLU A 149 -11.48 0.76 -28.86
N GLN A 150 -12.53 1.45 -29.29
CA GLN A 150 -12.48 2.34 -30.44
C GLN A 150 -12.13 3.75 -29.95
N LEU A 151 -10.90 4.18 -30.20
CA LEU A 151 -10.43 5.54 -29.89
C LEU A 151 -10.54 6.42 -31.14
N GLU A 152 -10.41 7.73 -30.96
CA GLU A 152 -10.32 8.69 -32.08
C GLU A 152 -9.14 8.38 -33.00
N THR A 153 -8.02 7.92 -32.44
CA THR A 153 -6.81 7.50 -33.18
C THR A 153 -6.94 6.11 -33.81
N GLY A 154 -8.11 5.48 -33.74
CA GLY A 154 -8.38 4.12 -34.19
C GLY A 154 -8.46 3.09 -33.06
N PRO A 155 -8.71 1.81 -33.40
CA PRO A 155 -8.88 0.77 -32.40
C PRO A 155 -7.60 0.48 -31.61
N ALA A 156 -7.75 0.18 -30.32
CA ALA A 156 -6.65 -0.18 -29.42
C ALA A 156 -7.00 -1.41 -28.58
N TYR A 157 -6.02 -2.28 -28.35
CA TYR A 157 -6.12 -3.37 -27.38
C TYR A 157 -5.94 -2.81 -25.98
N VAL A 158 -6.89 -3.11 -25.08
CA VAL A 158 -6.76 -2.78 -23.66
C VAL A 158 -6.10 -3.95 -22.96
N VAL A 159 -4.91 -3.74 -22.43
CA VAL A 159 -4.15 -4.72 -21.65
C VAL A 159 -4.19 -4.32 -20.19
N GLU A 160 -4.80 -5.15 -19.34
CA GLU A 160 -4.73 -4.97 -17.90
C GLU A 160 -3.45 -5.63 -17.38
N PHE A 161 -2.65 -4.86 -16.65
CA PHE A 161 -1.54 -5.33 -15.84
C PHE A 161 -1.94 -5.33 -14.38
N SER A 162 -1.61 -6.40 -13.65
CA SER A 162 -1.98 -6.51 -12.24
C SER A 162 -0.98 -7.29 -11.39
N LEU A 163 -1.00 -6.99 -10.08
CA LEU A 163 -0.25 -7.71 -9.04
C LEU A 163 -1.22 -8.39 -8.07
N ARG A 164 -0.73 -9.43 -7.37
CA ARG A 164 -1.51 -10.16 -6.35
C ARG A 164 -1.99 -9.29 -5.19
N ASN A 165 -1.31 -8.17 -4.92
CA ASN A 165 -1.69 -7.21 -3.89
C ASN A 165 -2.85 -6.29 -4.30
N GLY A 166 -3.43 -6.48 -5.49
CA GLY A 166 -4.56 -5.70 -5.99
C GLY A 166 -4.18 -4.49 -6.85
N ALA A 167 -2.90 -4.18 -7.06
CA ALA A 167 -2.49 -3.14 -8.01
C ALA A 167 -2.98 -3.47 -9.42
N ARG A 168 -3.54 -2.49 -10.15
CA ARG A 168 -4.01 -2.64 -11.53
C ARG A 168 -3.78 -1.38 -12.34
N LEU A 169 -3.43 -1.56 -13.62
CA LEU A 169 -3.33 -0.49 -14.61
C LEU A 169 -3.79 -1.02 -15.98
N ARG A 170 -4.41 -0.17 -16.79
CA ARG A 170 -4.82 -0.52 -18.16
C ARG A 170 -3.97 0.25 -19.17
N TYR A 171 -3.26 -0.47 -20.04
CA TYR A 171 -2.41 0.10 -21.08
C TYR A 171 -3.04 -0.21 -22.43
N LEU A 172 -3.26 0.81 -23.24
CA LEU A 172 -3.93 0.71 -24.52
C LEU A 172 -2.90 0.76 -25.64
N PHE A 173 -2.88 -0.27 -26.49
CA PHE A 173 -1.94 -0.39 -27.61
C PHE A 173 -2.68 -0.32 -28.93
N SER A 174 -2.29 0.60 -29.82
CA SER A 174 -2.89 0.72 -31.15
C SER A 174 -2.86 -0.61 -31.90
N THR A 175 -3.98 -1.04 -32.49
CA THR A 175 -3.98 -2.24 -33.32
C THR A 175 -3.21 -2.04 -34.62
N THR A 176 -2.98 -0.79 -35.05
CA THR A 176 -2.32 -0.43 -36.31
C THR A 176 -0.82 -0.26 -36.12
N THR A 177 -0.40 0.69 -35.29
CA THR A 177 1.02 1.01 -35.09
C THR A 177 1.70 0.12 -34.06
N LYS A 178 0.92 -0.61 -33.25
CA LYS A 178 1.37 -1.39 -32.08
C LYS A 178 1.97 -0.54 -30.96
N LEU A 179 1.97 0.78 -31.08
CA LEU A 179 2.47 1.71 -30.08
C LEU A 179 1.47 1.85 -28.93
N LEU A 180 1.98 2.13 -27.72
CA LEU A 180 1.19 2.54 -26.58
C LEU A 180 0.53 3.88 -26.91
N VAL A 181 -0.77 4.02 -26.65
CA VAL A 181 -1.54 5.24 -26.94
C VAL A 181 -2.19 5.82 -25.70
N SER A 182 -2.45 4.99 -24.68
CA SER A 182 -3.00 5.45 -23.40
C SER A 182 -2.57 4.56 -22.23
N ILE A 183 -2.44 5.14 -21.05
CA ILE A 183 -2.40 4.46 -19.75
C ILE A 183 -3.55 5.00 -18.91
N GLU A 184 -4.37 4.11 -18.36
CA GLU A 184 -5.45 4.42 -17.44
C GLU A 184 -5.12 3.86 -16.05
N ASP A 185 -5.21 4.74 -15.06
CA ASP A 185 -5.05 4.46 -13.64
C ASP A 185 -6.30 4.89 -12.89
N ASP A 186 -7.14 3.91 -12.58
CA ASP A 186 -8.39 4.13 -11.86
C ASP A 186 -8.19 4.48 -10.38
N ALA A 187 -7.04 4.11 -9.77
CA ALA A 187 -6.74 4.40 -8.38
C ALA A 187 -6.36 5.87 -8.20
N ARG A 188 -5.53 6.41 -9.11
CA ARG A 188 -5.11 7.82 -9.12
C ARG A 188 -5.99 8.73 -9.99
N LYS A 189 -7.00 8.17 -10.67
CA LYS A 189 -7.93 8.87 -11.57
C LYS A 189 -7.23 9.61 -12.73
N THR A 190 -6.18 8.99 -13.26
CA THR A 190 -5.39 9.56 -14.36
C THR A 190 -5.49 8.72 -15.63
N THR A 191 -5.52 9.40 -16.76
CA THR A 191 -5.47 8.91 -18.13
C THR A 191 -4.35 9.68 -18.82
N THR A 192 -3.28 8.97 -19.17
CA THR A 192 -2.12 9.55 -19.88
C THR A 192 -2.13 9.06 -21.32
N ARG A 193 -2.14 9.97 -22.28
CA ARG A 193 -2.15 9.67 -23.72
C ARG A 193 -0.80 9.94 -24.34
N PHE A 194 -0.41 9.11 -25.31
CA PHE A 194 0.90 9.14 -25.96
C PHE A 194 0.72 9.32 -27.46
N ALA A 195 1.44 10.28 -28.03
CA ALA A 195 1.34 10.63 -29.44
C ALA A 195 2.70 11.09 -30.00
N GLU A 196 2.73 11.26 -31.32
CA GLU A 196 3.89 11.78 -32.06
C GLU A 196 5.18 10.99 -31.78
N TYR A 197 5.13 9.67 -31.92
CA TYR A 197 6.33 8.85 -31.73
C TYR A 197 7.38 9.18 -32.80
N ARG A 198 8.61 9.47 -32.38
CA ARG A 198 9.76 9.68 -33.27
C ARG A 198 10.96 8.95 -32.72
N LEU A 199 11.98 8.81 -33.57
CA LEU A 199 13.20 8.10 -33.23
C LEU A 199 14.08 8.99 -32.35
N GLU A 200 14.39 8.54 -31.15
CA GLU A 200 15.39 9.14 -30.24
C GLU A 200 16.57 8.17 -30.11
N GLY A 201 17.65 8.47 -30.82
CA GLY A 201 18.74 7.52 -31.03
C GLY A 201 18.28 6.28 -31.80
N ASN A 202 18.06 5.17 -31.11
CA ASN A 202 17.72 3.87 -31.71
C ASN A 202 16.39 3.28 -31.20
N VAL A 203 15.60 4.05 -30.46
CA VAL A 203 14.28 3.66 -29.97
C VAL A 203 13.24 4.72 -30.32
N LEU A 204 12.00 4.31 -30.51
CA LEU A 204 10.90 5.27 -30.61
C LEU A 204 10.51 5.78 -29.23
N GLU A 205 10.32 7.09 -29.10
CA GLU A 205 9.79 7.74 -27.91
C GLU A 205 8.60 8.62 -28.29
N PRO A 206 7.60 8.79 -27.41
CA PRO A 206 6.50 9.73 -27.63
C PRO A 206 6.99 11.17 -27.46
N HIS A 207 6.80 12.02 -28.47
CA HIS A 207 7.16 13.45 -28.37
C HIS A 207 6.04 14.32 -27.78
N ARG A 208 4.82 13.77 -27.70
CA ARG A 208 3.69 14.41 -27.04
C ARG A 208 3.06 13.43 -26.06
N VAL A 209 2.99 13.84 -24.80
CA VAL A 209 2.26 13.12 -23.75
C VAL A 209 1.23 14.07 -23.17
N SER A 210 -0.03 13.66 -23.04
CA SER A 210 -1.04 14.46 -22.33
C SER A 210 -1.61 13.68 -21.17
N THR A 211 -1.90 14.35 -20.06
CA THR A 211 -2.48 13.72 -18.87
C THR A 211 -3.57 14.61 -18.31
N ASN A 212 -4.68 14.01 -17.92
CA ASN A 212 -5.66 14.74 -17.13
C ASN A 212 -5.08 14.90 -15.72
N SER A 213 -4.89 16.15 -15.31
CA SER A 213 -4.56 16.49 -13.94
C SER A 213 -5.80 17.09 -13.27
N GLY A 214 -5.84 17.10 -11.92
CA GLY A 214 -6.88 17.82 -11.19
C GLY A 214 -6.94 19.33 -11.51
N THR A 215 -5.90 19.87 -12.16
CA THR A 215 -5.78 21.26 -12.63
C THR A 215 -6.12 21.46 -14.12
N GLY A 216 -6.55 20.41 -14.83
CA GLY A 216 -6.84 20.41 -16.27
C GLY A 216 -5.92 19.49 -17.07
N ASP A 217 -6.12 19.41 -18.38
CA ASP A 217 -5.29 18.57 -19.27
C ASP A 217 -3.93 19.22 -19.54
N LEU A 218 -2.88 18.65 -18.97
CA LEU A 218 -1.50 19.09 -19.21
C LEU A 218 -0.92 18.33 -20.39
N THR A 219 -0.23 19.05 -21.28
CA THR A 219 0.51 18.47 -22.40
C THR A 219 2.01 18.66 -22.20
N PHE A 220 2.76 17.58 -22.34
CA PHE A 220 4.20 17.51 -22.24
C PHE A 220 4.80 17.32 -23.63
N ILE A 221 5.67 18.25 -24.03
CA ILE A 221 6.39 18.21 -25.30
C ILE A 221 7.85 17.84 -25.04
N LEU A 222 8.27 16.68 -25.56
CA LEU A 222 9.62 16.17 -25.35
C LEU A 222 10.65 17.13 -25.96
N GLN A 223 11.61 17.56 -25.14
CA GLN A 223 12.75 18.36 -25.57
C GLN A 223 13.99 17.49 -25.74
N ARG A 224 14.19 16.54 -24.82
CA ARG A 224 15.38 15.69 -24.80
C ARG A 224 15.09 14.37 -24.11
N ALA A 225 15.58 13.28 -24.70
CA ALA A 225 15.73 11.99 -24.05
C ALA A 225 17.23 11.69 -23.83
N SER A 226 17.57 11.09 -22.70
CA SER A 226 18.95 10.66 -22.38
C SER A 226 18.90 9.34 -21.64
N TYR A 227 19.80 8.42 -21.99
CA TYR A 227 19.76 7.03 -21.53
C TYR A 227 21.06 6.63 -20.86
N ASN A 228 20.99 5.73 -19.88
CA ASN A 228 22.14 5.12 -19.21
C ASN A 228 23.12 6.16 -18.65
N THR A 229 22.56 7.18 -18.01
CA THR A 229 23.25 8.32 -17.39
C THR A 229 23.77 8.02 -15.99
N GLY A 230 23.44 6.85 -15.41
CA GLY A 230 23.91 6.45 -14.10
C GLY A 230 23.10 7.07 -12.95
N LEU A 231 21.77 7.07 -13.07
CA LEU A 231 20.88 7.59 -12.03
C LEU A 231 21.10 6.85 -10.70
N THR A 232 21.28 7.60 -9.62
CA THR A 232 21.40 7.05 -8.26
C THR A 232 20.01 6.68 -7.71
N ASP A 233 19.92 5.67 -6.86
CA ASP A 233 18.62 5.24 -6.31
C ASP A 233 18.01 6.30 -5.37
N SER A 234 18.86 7.08 -4.70
CA SER A 234 18.46 8.12 -3.76
C SER A 234 17.58 9.22 -4.35
N ILE A 235 17.61 9.46 -5.67
CA ILE A 235 16.71 10.45 -6.27
C ILE A 235 15.25 9.99 -6.24
N PHE A 236 15.00 8.68 -6.13
CA PHE A 236 13.64 8.13 -6.10
C PHE A 236 13.09 8.03 -4.68
N ASP A 237 13.93 8.20 -3.66
CA ASP A 237 13.52 8.21 -2.27
C ASP A 237 12.89 9.57 -1.91
N PRO A 238 11.99 9.61 -0.91
CA PRO A 238 11.42 10.88 -0.44
C PRO A 238 12.53 11.84 -0.03
N PRO A 239 12.41 13.14 -0.30
CA PRO A 239 13.40 14.10 0.18
C PRO A 239 13.41 14.10 1.72
N LEU A 240 14.59 14.38 2.30
CA LEU A 240 14.72 14.52 3.75
C LEU A 240 13.83 15.68 4.22
N ALA A 241 13.02 15.43 5.25
CA ALA A 241 12.26 16.47 5.90
C ALA A 241 13.19 17.40 6.70
N ALA A 242 12.85 18.69 6.77
CA ALA A 242 13.58 19.65 7.60
C ALA A 242 13.59 19.25 9.08
N ASP A 243 12.49 18.64 9.55
CA ASP A 243 12.34 18.10 10.90
C ASP A 243 12.59 16.59 10.91
N ALA A 244 13.81 16.19 10.56
CA ALA A 244 14.20 14.79 10.51
C ALA A 244 13.98 14.11 11.88
N VAL A 245 13.30 12.96 11.87
CA VAL A 245 13.03 12.21 13.11
C VAL A 245 14.27 11.40 13.48
N ASP A 246 14.79 11.60 14.69
CA ASP A 246 15.80 10.71 15.27
C ASP A 246 15.13 9.39 15.69
N VAL A 247 15.18 8.42 14.78
CA VAL A 247 14.60 7.09 14.98
C VAL A 247 15.24 6.40 16.20
N VAL A 248 16.54 6.57 16.44
CA VAL A 248 17.22 5.90 17.57
C VAL A 248 16.74 6.47 18.90
N ALA A 249 16.66 7.80 19.00
CA ALA A 249 16.12 8.45 20.19
C ALA A 249 14.65 8.09 20.41
N LEU A 250 13.83 8.06 19.35
CA LEU A 250 12.43 7.67 19.41
C LEU A 250 12.27 6.23 19.92
N LEU A 251 13.04 5.27 19.40
CA LEU A 251 12.96 3.88 19.86
C LEU A 251 13.39 3.72 21.32
N ARG A 252 14.39 4.47 21.78
CA ARG A 252 14.78 4.52 23.21
C ARG A 252 13.65 5.10 24.07
N GLU A 253 12.97 6.12 23.58
CA GLU A 253 11.81 6.71 24.26
C GLU A 253 10.65 5.71 24.36
N VAL A 254 10.31 5.02 23.27
CA VAL A 254 9.28 3.97 23.27
C VAL A 254 9.59 2.88 24.30
N SER A 255 10.83 2.38 24.34
CA SER A 255 11.23 1.38 25.33
C SER A 255 11.08 1.88 26.77
N ARG A 256 11.52 3.11 27.07
CA ARG A 256 11.35 3.69 28.41
C ARG A 256 9.87 3.83 28.80
N ASN A 257 9.04 4.32 27.87
CA ASN A 257 7.61 4.47 28.12
C ASN A 257 6.92 3.12 28.34
N GLN A 258 7.36 2.07 27.63
CA GLN A 258 6.88 0.70 27.85
C GLN A 258 7.26 0.20 29.25
N ASP A 259 8.52 0.38 29.67
CA ASP A 259 8.99 0.00 31.00
C ASP A 259 8.22 0.73 32.12
N GLU A 260 7.92 2.03 31.92
CA GLU A 260 7.13 2.82 32.86
C GLU A 260 5.68 2.34 32.92
N LEU A 261 5.05 2.03 31.78
CA LEU A 261 3.70 1.47 31.74
C LEU A 261 3.64 0.10 32.42
N GLU A 262 4.63 -0.76 32.22
CA GLU A 262 4.68 -2.08 32.86
C GLU A 262 4.78 -1.96 34.39
N LYS A 263 5.59 -1.02 34.91
CA LYS A 263 5.66 -0.73 36.35
C LYS A 263 4.32 -0.26 36.92
N ARG A 264 3.61 0.57 36.16
CA ARG A 264 2.30 1.12 36.57
C ARG A 264 1.16 0.13 36.41
N PHE A 265 1.32 -0.93 35.62
CA PHE A 265 0.28 -1.92 35.41
C PHE A 265 -0.13 -2.60 36.71
N SER A 266 0.77 -2.76 37.68
CA SER A 266 0.46 -3.26 39.03
C SER A 266 -0.27 -2.28 39.95
N GLU A 267 -0.46 -1.02 39.55
CA GLU A 267 -1.02 0.03 40.41
C GLU A 267 -2.55 0.13 40.34
N TYR A 268 -3.20 -0.55 39.38
CA TYR A 268 -4.65 -0.43 39.16
C TYR A 268 -5.31 -1.79 38.90
N SER A 269 -6.50 -1.99 39.45
CA SER A 269 -7.39 -3.08 39.03
C SER A 269 -8.26 -2.65 37.84
N PHE A 270 -8.68 -3.61 37.02
CA PHE A 270 -9.52 -3.35 35.84
C PHE A 270 -10.49 -4.49 35.57
N LEU A 271 -11.52 -4.21 34.77
CA LEU A 271 -12.45 -5.24 34.31
C LEU A 271 -11.98 -5.86 32.99
N LYS A 272 -11.93 -7.19 32.95
CA LYS A 272 -11.61 -7.97 31.74
C LYS A 272 -12.86 -8.74 31.31
N LYS A 273 -13.32 -8.51 30.08
CA LYS A 273 -14.38 -9.31 29.46
C LYS A 273 -13.76 -10.28 28.46
N GLU A 274 -13.88 -11.57 28.73
CA GLU A 274 -13.50 -12.66 27.83
C GLU A 274 -14.74 -13.17 27.09
N THR A 275 -14.60 -13.48 25.80
CA THR A 275 -15.67 -14.00 24.96
C THR A 275 -15.12 -15.16 24.15
N ASP A 276 -15.49 -16.37 24.56
CA ASP A 276 -15.09 -17.61 23.92
C ASP A 276 -16.18 -18.04 22.94
N ARG A 277 -15.80 -18.18 21.66
CA ARG A 277 -16.70 -18.61 20.59
C ARG A 277 -16.25 -19.93 19.99
N GLU A 278 -17.09 -20.95 20.09
CA GLU A 278 -16.93 -22.19 19.33
C GLU A 278 -17.57 -22.00 17.95
N ILE A 279 -16.78 -22.10 16.89
CA ILE A 279 -17.23 -21.91 15.51
C ILE A 279 -17.38 -23.27 14.82
N SER A 280 -18.50 -23.47 14.11
CA SER A 280 -18.76 -24.69 13.34
C SER A 280 -17.91 -24.74 12.06
N GLY A 281 -17.82 -25.91 11.41
CA GLY A 281 -17.11 -26.06 10.14
C GLY A 281 -17.66 -25.20 8.97
N LYS A 282 -18.80 -24.51 9.16
CA LYS A 282 -19.40 -23.57 8.19
C LYS A 282 -19.10 -22.11 8.51
N GLY A 283 -18.35 -21.81 9.58
CA GLY A 283 -18.04 -20.44 10.00
C GLY A 283 -19.11 -19.78 10.89
N GLU A 284 -20.11 -20.54 11.35
CA GLU A 284 -21.17 -20.04 12.23
C GLU A 284 -20.83 -20.26 13.72
N VAL A 285 -21.21 -19.32 14.60
CA VAL A 285 -21.02 -19.48 16.05
C VAL A 285 -21.99 -20.54 16.58
N LYS A 286 -21.44 -21.62 17.12
CA LYS A 286 -22.18 -22.74 17.71
C LYS A 286 -22.44 -22.53 19.20
N LYS A 287 -21.47 -21.93 19.91
CA LYS A 287 -21.56 -21.62 21.33
C LYS A 287 -20.76 -20.34 21.61
N GLU A 288 -21.31 -19.46 22.43
CA GLU A 288 -20.61 -18.29 22.97
C GLU A 288 -20.66 -18.39 24.50
N THR A 289 -19.53 -18.17 25.16
CA THR A 289 -19.44 -18.02 26.61
C THR A 289 -18.75 -16.71 26.93
N VAL A 290 -19.38 -15.89 27.76
CA VAL A 290 -18.88 -14.56 28.13
C VAL A 290 -18.56 -14.55 29.61
N LYS A 291 -17.32 -14.25 29.97
CA LYS A 291 -16.91 -14.11 31.37
C LYS A 291 -16.39 -12.71 31.63
N VAL A 292 -16.78 -12.13 32.76
CA VAL A 292 -16.28 -10.84 33.21
C VAL A 292 -15.53 -11.05 34.51
N TYR A 293 -14.29 -10.55 34.54
CA TYR A 293 -13.39 -10.62 35.66
C TYR A 293 -13.06 -9.24 36.17
N GLU A 294 -12.94 -9.10 37.49
CA GLU A 294 -12.16 -8.03 38.11
C GLU A 294 -10.73 -8.53 38.26
N VAL A 295 -9.79 -7.85 37.61
CA VAL A 295 -8.39 -8.27 37.51
C VAL A 295 -7.55 -7.43 38.46
N PHE A 296 -6.75 -8.10 39.27
CA PHE A 296 -5.77 -7.52 40.20
C PHE A 296 -4.36 -7.88 39.70
N PRO A 297 -3.71 -6.98 38.96
CA PRO A 297 -2.33 -7.21 38.53
C PRO A 297 -1.38 -7.28 39.71
N ILE A 298 -0.41 -8.19 39.62
CA ILE A 298 0.61 -8.41 40.66
C ILE A 298 1.97 -8.34 39.98
N ALA A 299 2.89 -7.53 40.52
CA ALA A 299 4.23 -7.43 40.00
C ALA A 299 4.91 -8.81 39.98
N ASN A 300 5.62 -9.12 38.89
CA ASN A 300 6.40 -10.37 38.72
C ASN A 300 5.60 -11.68 38.75
N ARG A 301 4.26 -11.64 38.65
CA ARG A 301 3.36 -12.79 38.71
C ARG A 301 2.18 -12.64 37.74
N GLU A 302 1.51 -13.74 37.43
CA GLU A 302 0.20 -13.68 36.77
C GLU A 302 -0.82 -12.90 37.63
N PRO A 303 -1.72 -12.14 37.00
CA PRO A 303 -2.73 -11.38 37.73
C PRO A 303 -3.75 -12.31 38.40
N VAL A 304 -4.24 -11.92 39.57
CA VAL A 304 -5.37 -12.61 40.22
C VAL A 304 -6.65 -12.11 39.57
N MET A 305 -7.43 -13.02 38.98
CA MET A 305 -8.68 -12.68 38.30
C MET A 305 -9.87 -13.16 39.13
N LYS A 306 -10.72 -12.25 39.59
CA LYS A 306 -11.97 -12.55 40.29
C LYS A 306 -13.11 -12.62 39.30
N LEU A 307 -13.71 -13.79 39.08
CA LEU A 307 -14.90 -13.90 38.25
C LEU A 307 -16.07 -13.18 38.91
N ILE A 308 -16.72 -12.25 38.19
CA ILE A 308 -17.87 -11.50 38.70
C ILE A 308 -19.17 -11.81 37.95
N SER A 309 -19.08 -12.21 36.68
CA SER A 309 -20.23 -12.58 35.87
C SER A 309 -19.87 -13.63 34.82
N GLU A 310 -20.82 -14.52 34.54
CA GLU A 310 -20.80 -15.48 33.44
C GLU A 310 -22.10 -15.34 32.64
N ASP A 311 -21.98 -15.26 31.31
CA ASP A 311 -23.07 -15.09 30.34
C ASP A 311 -24.02 -13.94 30.69
N GLY A 312 -23.46 -12.82 31.17
CA GLY A 312 -24.19 -11.61 31.56
C GLY A 312 -24.93 -11.72 32.90
N THR A 313 -24.87 -12.88 33.56
CA THR A 313 -25.48 -13.10 34.87
C THR A 313 -24.43 -12.95 35.97
N PRO A 314 -24.68 -12.17 37.03
CA PRO A 314 -23.80 -12.13 38.20
C PRO A 314 -23.70 -13.52 38.87
N LEU A 315 -22.56 -13.82 39.50
CA LEU A 315 -22.43 -15.06 40.27
C LEU A 315 -23.45 -15.13 41.41
N SER A 316 -23.93 -16.34 41.72
CA SER A 316 -24.76 -16.57 42.92
C SER A 316 -23.99 -16.23 44.19
N ALA A 317 -24.69 -15.86 45.27
CA ALA A 317 -24.06 -15.43 46.53
C ALA A 317 -23.04 -16.46 47.06
N GLU A 318 -23.35 -17.75 46.99
CA GLU A 318 -22.43 -18.83 47.40
C GLU A 318 -21.17 -18.89 46.53
N ARG A 319 -21.32 -18.81 45.20
CA ARG A 319 -20.19 -18.81 44.27
C ARG A 319 -19.35 -17.54 44.39
N ALA A 320 -19.98 -16.39 44.56
CA ALA A 320 -19.32 -15.12 44.78
C ALA A 320 -18.50 -15.13 46.08
N ALA A 321 -19.03 -15.69 47.17
CA ALA A 321 -18.31 -15.84 48.43
C ALA A 321 -17.10 -16.78 48.32
N LYS A 322 -17.26 -17.91 47.61
CA LYS A 322 -16.15 -18.85 47.33
C LYS A 322 -15.06 -18.19 46.49
N GLU A 323 -15.45 -17.43 45.47
CA GLU A 323 -14.52 -16.72 44.60
C GLU A 323 -13.79 -15.60 45.35
N GLN A 324 -14.50 -14.85 46.20
CA GLN A 324 -13.89 -13.84 47.07
C GLN A 324 -12.82 -14.44 47.98
N LYS A 325 -13.14 -15.57 48.64
CA LYS A 325 -12.18 -16.28 49.49
C LYS A 325 -10.95 -16.76 48.72
N ARG A 326 -11.13 -17.32 47.52
CA ARG A 326 -10.02 -17.73 46.64
C ARG A 326 -9.09 -16.56 46.32
N VAL A 327 -9.67 -15.42 45.95
CA VAL A 327 -8.94 -14.20 45.60
C VAL A 327 -8.15 -13.66 46.80
N GLU A 328 -8.76 -13.62 47.99
CA GLU A 328 -8.08 -13.23 49.24
C GLU A 328 -6.89 -14.15 49.56
N GLU A 329 -7.06 -15.46 49.41
CA GLU A 329 -5.99 -16.44 49.63
C GLU A 329 -4.84 -16.27 48.61
N GLU A 330 -5.15 -16.04 47.34
CA GLU A 330 -4.15 -15.82 46.30
C GLU A 330 -3.40 -14.49 46.47
N LEU A 331 -4.08 -13.40 46.84
CA LEU A 331 -3.45 -12.12 47.16
C LEU A 331 -2.55 -12.23 48.40
N ALA A 332 -3.03 -12.87 49.47
CA ALA A 332 -2.23 -13.09 50.67
C ALA A 332 -1.02 -14.00 50.42
N LYS A 333 -1.12 -14.94 49.46
CA LYS A 333 0.00 -15.76 49.02
C LYS A 333 0.98 -14.96 48.17
N ALA A 334 0.50 -14.12 47.27
CA ALA A 334 1.34 -13.25 46.44
C ALA A 334 2.17 -12.28 47.29
N GLU A 335 1.58 -11.67 48.31
CA GLU A 335 2.31 -10.79 49.23
C GLU A 335 3.43 -11.55 49.97
N ARG A 336 3.14 -12.77 50.45
CA ARG A 336 4.13 -13.62 51.15
C ARG A 336 5.27 -14.10 50.26
N GLU A 337 5.03 -14.25 48.96
CA GLU A 337 6.00 -14.78 48.00
C GLU A 337 6.67 -13.68 47.15
N LYS A 338 6.42 -12.40 47.44
CA LYS A 338 6.91 -11.26 46.66
C LYS A 338 8.42 -11.29 46.42
N ASP A 339 9.22 -11.43 47.48
CA ASP A 339 10.68 -11.47 47.37
C ASP A 339 11.17 -12.67 46.55
N LYS A 340 10.48 -13.80 46.66
CA LYS A 340 10.79 -15.02 45.91
C LYS A 340 10.49 -14.84 44.42
N ASP A 341 9.39 -14.17 44.09
CA ASP A 341 9.04 -13.85 42.71
C ASP A 341 10.01 -12.83 42.10
N GLU A 342 10.40 -11.80 42.86
CA GLU A 342 11.44 -10.85 42.47
C GLU A 342 12.77 -11.56 42.19
N GLN A 343 13.23 -12.44 43.08
CA GLN A 343 14.45 -13.23 42.87
C GLN A 343 14.33 -14.14 41.64
N LYS A 344 13.16 -14.74 41.40
CA LYS A 344 12.91 -15.59 40.23
C LYS A 344 12.99 -14.78 38.94
N VAL A 345 12.42 -13.59 38.90
CA VAL A 345 12.52 -12.68 37.74
C VAL A 345 13.95 -12.20 37.53
N GLN A 346 14.65 -11.80 38.59
CA GLN A 346 16.06 -11.40 38.51
C GLN A 346 16.95 -12.54 37.99
N LYS A 347 16.74 -13.76 38.47
CA LYS A 347 17.48 -14.95 37.98
C LYS A 347 17.18 -15.24 36.52
N ARG A 348 15.91 -15.14 36.09
CA ARG A 348 15.54 -15.30 34.67
C ARG A 348 16.17 -14.22 33.79
N ARG A 349 16.15 -12.96 34.23
CA ARG A 349 16.78 -11.83 33.50
C ARG A 349 18.28 -12.03 33.40
N ALA A 350 18.97 -12.35 34.50
CA ALA A 350 20.40 -12.64 34.48
C ALA A 350 20.75 -13.85 33.61
N GLU A 351 19.92 -14.88 33.59
CA GLU A 351 20.09 -16.04 32.69
C GLU A 351 19.89 -15.64 31.22
N GLN A 352 18.89 -14.82 30.90
CA GLN A 352 18.67 -14.27 29.56
C GLN A 352 19.83 -13.38 29.12
N GLU A 353 20.35 -12.50 29.98
CA GLU A 353 21.52 -11.66 29.70
C GLU A 353 22.77 -12.50 29.46
N ARG A 354 23.00 -13.54 30.28
CA ARG A 354 24.09 -14.50 30.08
C ARG A 354 23.94 -15.27 28.76
N LYS A 355 22.72 -15.70 28.40
CA LYS A 355 22.43 -16.35 27.11
C LYS A 355 22.68 -15.41 25.93
N LYS A 356 22.23 -14.15 26.02
CA LYS A 356 22.49 -13.08 25.04
C LYS A 356 23.97 -12.74 24.90
N ALA A 357 24.77 -12.89 25.97
CA ALA A 357 26.22 -12.69 25.95
C ALA A 357 26.99 -13.91 25.42
N ALA A 358 26.50 -15.13 25.66
CA ALA A 358 27.17 -16.38 25.28
C ALA A 358 26.85 -16.84 23.85
N LYS A 359 25.63 -16.61 23.35
CA LYS A 359 25.28 -16.74 21.94
C LYS A 359 25.52 -15.39 21.29
N GLY A 360 26.65 -15.20 20.62
CA GLY A 360 26.90 -13.97 19.88
C GLY A 360 25.76 -13.68 18.90
N LYS A 361 24.93 -12.67 19.20
CA LYS A 361 23.95 -12.01 18.32
C LYS A 361 23.00 -12.87 17.44
N GLU A 362 22.92 -14.18 17.58
CA GLU A 362 22.01 -15.02 16.80
C GLU A 362 21.06 -15.84 17.69
N GLU A 363 19.77 -15.64 17.37
CA GLU A 363 18.59 -16.44 17.71
C GLU A 363 18.21 -16.52 19.20
N ASP A 364 17.52 -15.47 19.66
CA ASP A 364 16.41 -15.60 20.60
C ASP A 364 15.17 -16.00 19.77
N ASP A 365 14.50 -17.09 20.16
CA ASP A 365 13.24 -17.57 19.54
C ASP A 365 12.06 -16.60 19.78
N ASP A 366 12.26 -15.57 20.61
CA ASP A 366 11.32 -14.47 20.83
C ASP A 366 11.73 -13.28 19.93
N VAL A 367 11.16 -13.21 18.73
CA VAL A 367 11.31 -12.05 17.84
C VAL A 367 10.64 -10.83 18.48
N GLU A 368 11.40 -10.07 19.26
CA GLU A 368 10.93 -8.80 19.82
C GLU A 368 10.78 -7.75 18.70
N ILE A 369 9.82 -6.82 18.86
CA ILE A 369 9.64 -5.67 17.95
C ILE A 369 10.95 -4.90 17.77
N SER A 370 11.79 -4.86 18.81
CA SER A 370 13.11 -4.23 18.79
C SER A 370 14.08 -4.88 17.76
N GLN A 371 14.04 -6.21 17.61
CA GLN A 371 14.82 -6.94 16.61
C GLN A 371 14.29 -6.65 15.21
N PHE A 372 12.97 -6.66 15.03
CA PHE A 372 12.33 -6.27 13.77
C PHE A 372 12.79 -4.88 13.35
N LEU A 373 12.74 -3.88 14.23
CA LEU A 373 13.14 -2.52 13.89
C LEU A 373 14.64 -2.39 13.56
N ARG A 374 15.52 -3.18 14.19
CA ARG A 374 16.97 -3.13 13.91
C ARG A 374 17.37 -3.69 12.55
N ILE A 375 16.59 -4.60 11.98
CA ILE A 375 16.86 -5.18 10.67
C ILE A 375 16.26 -4.37 9.51
N HIS A 376 15.46 -3.34 9.81
CA HIS A 376 14.87 -2.48 8.80
C HIS A 376 15.76 -1.27 8.49
N GLU A 377 15.77 -0.90 7.22
CA GLU A 377 16.32 0.37 6.75
C GLU A 377 15.19 1.42 6.80
N PHE A 378 15.41 2.52 7.53
CA PHE A 378 14.47 3.65 7.61
C PHE A 378 14.92 4.74 6.64
N VAL A 379 14.10 5.07 5.63
CA VAL A 379 14.48 6.02 4.59
C VAL A 379 13.67 7.31 4.74
N SER A 380 14.36 8.43 4.93
CA SER A 380 13.73 9.75 5.08
C SER A 380 12.63 9.79 6.17
N PRO A 381 12.96 9.39 7.42
CA PRO A 381 12.01 9.35 8.52
C PRO A 381 11.48 10.74 8.84
N ARG A 382 10.15 10.88 8.90
CA ARG A 382 9.47 12.17 9.07
C ARG A 382 8.10 12.00 9.71
N ARG A 383 7.55 13.10 10.21
CA ARG A 383 6.17 13.15 10.72
C ARG A 383 5.20 13.48 9.58
N GLU A 384 4.14 12.68 9.45
CA GLU A 384 3.02 12.93 8.55
C GLU A 384 1.70 12.71 9.30
N ARG A 385 0.61 13.32 8.80
CA ARG A 385 -0.74 12.96 9.22
C ARG A 385 -1.26 11.82 8.37
N PHE A 386 -1.53 10.69 9.00
CA PHE A 386 -2.12 9.52 8.37
C PHE A 386 -3.46 9.19 9.04
N ARG A 387 -4.56 9.29 8.28
CA ARG A 387 -5.94 9.06 8.79
C ARG A 387 -6.23 9.85 10.07
N ASP A 388 -5.95 11.15 10.04
CA ASP A 388 -6.12 12.10 11.15
C ASP A 388 -5.30 11.79 12.41
N ARG A 389 -4.27 10.96 12.29
CA ARG A 389 -3.32 10.65 13.36
C ARG A 389 -1.92 11.07 12.97
N ASP A 390 -1.18 11.58 13.94
CA ASP A 390 0.23 11.88 13.75
C ASP A 390 0.99 10.55 13.71
N ALA A 391 1.75 10.35 12.63
CA ALA A 391 2.51 9.13 12.38
C ALA A 391 3.95 9.49 12.02
N VAL A 392 4.88 8.58 12.35
CA VAL A 392 6.23 8.61 11.80
C VAL A 392 6.24 7.65 10.61
N VAL A 393 6.61 8.17 9.44
CA VAL A 393 6.73 7.42 8.19
C VAL A 393 8.19 7.41 7.74
N PHE A 394 8.59 6.34 7.06
CA PHE A 394 9.97 6.06 6.63
C PHE A 394 10.00 5.04 5.49
#